data_AF-A0A4R3I9K0-F1
#
_entry.id   AF-A0A4R3I9K0-F1
#
_cell.length_a   1.000
_cell.length_b   1.000
_cell.length_c   1.000
_cell.angle_alpha   90.00
_cell.angle_beta   90.00
_cell.angle_gamma   90.00
#
_symmetry.space_group_name_H-M   'P 1'
#
loop_
_entity.id
_entity.type
_entity.pdbx_description
1 polymer ?
#
loop_
_entity_poly.entity_id
_entity_poly.type
_entity_poly.pdbx_seq_one_letter_code
_entity_poly.pdbx_strand_id
1 'polypeptide(L)'
;MKNQICIFLTAFALTGCATTLSTKDPAAYEESYEQAKVTLKTNNALGMYEKYYNKPDHKAWAQSKGTRASSYVTNKTTADFAIELALENCNQQLLKKYDEVSDRIACEIINVDNQWVSK
;
A
#
# COMPACT_ATOMS: atom_id res chain seq x y z
N MET A 1 -57.88 -24.98 20.64
CA MET A 1 -56.99 -25.10 19.45
C MET A 1 -56.72 -23.72 18.88
N LYS A 2 -55.54 -23.16 19.11
CA LYS A 2 -55.05 -21.93 18.45
C LYS A 2 -53.54 -22.08 18.29
N ASN A 3 -53.10 -22.53 17.12
CA ASN A 3 -51.70 -22.48 16.72
C ASN A 3 -51.43 -21.07 16.18
N GLN A 4 -50.65 -20.27 16.91
CA GLN A 4 -49.90 -19.17 16.32
C GLN A 4 -48.43 -19.57 16.35
N ILE A 5 -47.93 -20.01 15.20
CA ILE A 5 -46.51 -20.18 14.97
C ILE A 5 -46.03 -18.86 14.37
N CYS A 6 -45.43 -18.02 15.22
CA CYS A 6 -44.72 -16.82 14.78
C CYS A 6 -43.49 -17.23 13.98
N ILE A 7 -43.50 -16.96 12.69
CA ILE A 7 -42.33 -17.08 11.81
C ILE A 7 -41.39 -15.93 12.15
N PHE A 8 -40.38 -16.19 12.98
CA PHE A 8 -39.22 -15.30 13.14
C PHE A 8 -38.34 -15.42 11.89
N LEU A 9 -38.61 -14.59 10.89
CA LEU A 9 -37.68 -14.29 9.81
C LEU A 9 -36.52 -13.46 10.39
N THR A 10 -35.49 -14.14 10.88
CA THR A 10 -34.19 -13.51 11.14
C THR A 10 -33.49 -13.34 9.80
N ALA A 11 -33.70 -12.17 9.19
CA ALA A 11 -32.88 -11.72 8.07
C ALA A 11 -31.47 -11.43 8.59
N PHE A 12 -30.55 -12.38 8.44
CA PHE A 12 -29.12 -12.10 8.50
C PHE A 12 -28.78 -11.22 7.30
N ALA A 13 -28.76 -9.90 7.53
CA ALA A 13 -28.14 -8.97 6.60
C ALA A 13 -26.63 -9.29 6.57
N LEU A 14 -26.21 -10.07 5.58
CA LEU A 14 -24.80 -10.26 5.23
C LEU A 14 -24.25 -8.95 4.63
N THR A 15 -24.15 -7.90 5.44
CA THR A 15 -23.23 -6.80 5.15
C THR A 15 -21.84 -7.34 5.44
N GLY A 16 -21.24 -8.03 4.47
CA GLY A 16 -19.83 -8.40 4.52
C GLY A 16 -19.00 -7.13 4.51
N CYS A 17 -18.73 -6.55 5.68
CA CYS A 17 -17.71 -5.52 5.80
C CYS A 17 -16.41 -6.16 5.35
N ALA A 18 -15.91 -5.78 4.17
CA ALA A 18 -14.61 -6.22 3.71
C ALA A 18 -13.57 -5.74 4.73
N THR A 19 -13.09 -6.66 5.57
CA THR A 19 -12.05 -6.36 6.56
C THR A 19 -10.77 -6.04 5.80
N THR A 20 -10.25 -4.83 5.98
CA THR A 20 -8.97 -4.41 5.41
C THR A 20 -7.82 -4.98 6.24
N LEU A 21 -6.60 -5.01 5.67
CA LEU A 21 -5.42 -5.49 6.40
C LEU A 21 -5.15 -4.65 7.65
N SER A 22 -5.31 -3.33 7.57
CA SER A 22 -5.13 -2.43 8.72
C SER A 22 -6.17 -2.64 9.81
N THR A 23 -7.42 -2.97 9.43
CA THR A 23 -8.45 -3.31 10.43
C THR A 23 -8.30 -4.72 11.01
N LYS A 24 -7.69 -5.64 10.26
CA LYS A 24 -7.45 -7.03 10.69
C LYS A 24 -6.33 -7.10 11.72
N ASP A 25 -5.28 -6.30 11.54
CA ASP A 25 -4.17 -6.16 12.48
C ASP A 25 -3.79 -4.67 12.65
N PRO A 26 -4.51 -3.94 13.52
CA PRO A 26 -4.27 -2.52 13.76
C PRO A 26 -2.90 -2.22 14.36
N ALA A 27 -2.35 -3.14 15.16
CA ALA A 27 -1.05 -2.96 15.79
C ALA A 27 0.08 -3.03 14.76
N ALA A 28 0.06 -4.04 13.87
CA ALA A 28 1.03 -4.14 12.78
C ALA A 28 0.92 -2.95 11.81
N TYR A 29 -0.31 -2.48 11.54
CA TYR A 29 -0.49 -1.28 10.72
C TYR A 29 0.10 -0.04 11.39
N GLU A 30 -0.16 0.20 12.67
CA GLU A 30 0.36 1.37 13.37
C GLU A 30 1.89 1.38 13.41
N GLU A 31 2.52 0.26 13.74
CA GLU A 31 3.98 0.10 13.69
C GLU A 31 4.52 0.42 12.28
N SER A 32 3.88 -0.16 11.27
CA SER A 32 4.28 0.10 9.89
C SER A 32 4.02 1.56 9.46
N TYR A 33 3.00 2.22 9.99
CA TYR A 33 2.66 3.59 9.66
C TYR A 33 3.61 4.59 10.33
N GLU A 34 4.10 4.29 11.55
CA GLU A 34 5.18 5.06 12.17
C GLU A 34 6.46 5.02 11.33
N GLN A 35 6.83 3.85 10.79
CA GLN A 35 7.95 3.76 9.86
C GLN A 35 7.68 4.56 8.56
N ALA A 36 6.43 4.59 8.09
CA ALA A 36 6.06 5.41 6.93
C ALA A 36 6.23 6.91 7.19
N LYS A 37 5.92 7.40 8.40
CA LYS A 37 6.08 8.81 8.80
C LYS A 37 7.54 9.27 8.72
N VAL A 38 8.49 8.39 9.02
CA VAL A 38 9.93 8.72 8.97
C VAL A 38 10.56 8.46 7.60
N THR A 39 10.01 7.53 6.81
CA THR A 39 10.59 7.11 5.52
C THR A 39 10.05 7.92 4.33
N LEU A 40 8.76 8.22 4.32
CA LEU A 40 8.09 8.85 3.19
C LEU A 40 8.32 10.36 3.20
N LYS A 41 8.86 10.89 2.10
CA LYS A 41 9.33 12.28 2.02
C LYS A 41 8.23 13.33 1.88
N THR A 42 6.97 12.93 1.73
CA THR A 42 5.87 13.86 1.50
C THR A 42 4.59 13.41 2.20
N ASN A 43 3.78 14.38 2.64
CA ASN A 43 2.46 14.13 3.21
C ASN A 43 1.52 13.44 2.21
N ASN A 44 1.69 13.69 0.91
CA ASN A 44 0.92 13.01 -0.12
C ASN A 44 1.27 11.52 -0.20
N ALA A 45 2.56 11.18 -0.15
CA ALA A 45 2.99 9.79 -0.07
C ALA A 45 2.47 9.12 1.22
N LEU A 46 2.56 9.81 2.35
CA LEU A 46 2.03 9.33 3.63
C LEU A 46 0.51 9.08 3.59
N GLY A 47 -0.26 10.01 3.03
CA GLY A 47 -1.71 9.85 2.84
C GLY A 47 -2.11 8.72 1.89
N MET A 48 -1.19 8.27 1.04
CA MET A 48 -1.39 7.12 0.15
C MET A 48 -0.95 5.79 0.79
N TYR A 49 -0.27 5.83 1.93
CA TYR A 49 0.29 4.64 2.58
C TYR A 49 -0.76 3.66 3.05
N GLU A 50 -1.84 4.14 3.69
CA GLU A 50 -2.93 3.27 4.14
C GLU A 50 -3.54 2.48 2.98
N LYS A 51 -3.75 3.15 1.84
CA LYS A 51 -4.27 2.52 0.63
C LYS A 51 -3.33 1.45 0.11
N TYR A 52 -2.02 1.73 0.09
CA TYR A 52 -0.99 0.75 -0.26
C TYR A 52 -1.02 -0.45 0.70
N TYR A 53 -1.01 -0.19 2.00
CA TYR A 53 -0.97 -1.21 3.05
C TYR A 53 -2.11 -2.21 2.91
N ASN A 54 -3.30 -1.70 2.59
CA ASN A 54 -4.53 -2.46 2.46
C ASN A 54 -4.70 -3.21 1.13
N LYS A 55 -3.74 -3.11 0.19
CA LYS A 55 -3.82 -3.88 -1.06
C LYS A 55 -3.46 -5.35 -0.80
N PRO A 56 -4.34 -6.30 -1.19
CA PRO A 56 -4.15 -7.72 -0.91
C PRO A 56 -3.15 -8.39 -1.86
N ASP A 57 -2.93 -7.79 -3.03
CA ASP A 57 -1.99 -8.27 -4.05
C ASP A 57 -0.54 -7.99 -3.64
N HIS A 58 0.42 -8.58 -4.37
CA HIS A 58 1.81 -8.18 -4.24
C HIS A 58 1.95 -6.70 -4.52
N LYS A 59 2.82 -6.02 -3.79
CA LYS A 59 2.95 -4.57 -3.86
C LYS A 59 4.35 -4.14 -3.52
N ALA A 60 4.79 -3.08 -4.19
CA ALA A 60 6.08 -2.47 -3.91
C ALA A 60 5.95 -0.95 -3.95
N TRP A 61 6.76 -0.29 -3.14
CA TRP A 61 6.90 1.16 -3.09
C TRP A 61 8.35 1.54 -3.40
N ALA A 62 8.51 2.38 -4.42
CA ALA A 62 9.78 2.98 -4.80
C ALA A 62 9.81 4.47 -4.44
N GLN A 63 10.95 4.97 -3.99
CA GLN A 63 11.16 6.38 -3.69
C GLN A 63 12.57 6.82 -4.14
N SER A 64 12.67 8.03 -4.69
CA SER A 64 13.95 8.66 -5.02
C SER A 64 14.78 8.96 -3.77
N LYS A 65 16.08 8.65 -3.80
CA LYS A 65 17.05 8.97 -2.74
C LYS A 65 17.20 10.47 -2.46
N GLY A 66 17.07 11.30 -3.49
CA GLY A 66 17.35 12.75 -3.40
C GLY A 66 16.15 13.66 -3.61
N THR A 67 15.01 13.14 -4.07
CA THR A 67 13.86 13.97 -4.46
C THR A 67 12.56 13.47 -3.83
N ARG A 68 11.43 14.07 -4.22
CA ARG A 68 10.07 13.69 -3.80
C ARG A 68 9.40 12.67 -4.74
N ALA A 69 10.08 12.24 -5.80
CA ALA A 69 9.53 11.23 -6.71
C ALA A 69 9.32 9.92 -5.95
N SER A 70 8.12 9.37 -6.07
CA SER A 70 7.78 8.06 -5.50
C SER A 70 6.62 7.44 -6.25
N SER A 71 6.53 6.13 -6.22
CA SER A 71 5.46 5.37 -6.85
C SER A 71 5.25 4.07 -6.09
N TYR A 72 4.00 3.65 -5.90
CA TYR A 72 3.70 2.27 -5.55
C TYR A 72 2.91 1.59 -6.66
N VAL A 73 3.10 0.29 -6.78
CA VAL A 73 2.42 -0.56 -7.75
C VAL A 73 1.95 -1.83 -7.05
N THR A 74 0.84 -2.40 -7.54
CA THR A 74 0.32 -3.70 -7.10
C THR A 74 0.30 -4.67 -8.28
N ASN A 75 0.62 -5.94 -8.04
CA ASN A 75 0.57 -7.00 -9.02
C ASN A 75 0.00 -8.30 -8.43
N LYS A 76 -0.86 -8.98 -9.17
CA LYS A 76 -1.53 -10.22 -8.70
C LYS A 76 -0.65 -11.47 -8.76
N THR A 77 0.44 -11.42 -9.52
CA THR A 77 1.22 -12.60 -9.90
C THR A 77 2.48 -12.75 -9.05
N THR A 78 3.30 -11.71 -8.97
CA THR A 78 4.63 -11.77 -8.31
C THR A 78 5.03 -10.42 -7.71
N ALA A 79 5.79 -10.47 -6.62
CA ALA A 79 6.44 -9.29 -6.03
C ALA A 79 7.46 -8.64 -6.97
N ASP A 80 8.24 -9.43 -7.72
CA ASP A 80 9.28 -8.93 -8.64
C ASP A 80 8.70 -7.97 -9.69
N PHE A 81 7.57 -8.33 -10.29
CA PHE A 81 6.91 -7.45 -11.26
C PHE A 81 6.37 -6.16 -10.62
N ALA A 82 5.90 -6.21 -9.37
CA ALA A 82 5.51 -5.00 -8.64
C ALA A 82 6.72 -4.10 -8.36
N ILE A 83 7.86 -4.70 -8.00
CA ILE A 83 9.15 -4.02 -7.78
C ILE A 83 9.62 -3.32 -9.05
N GLU A 84 9.70 -4.05 -10.16
CA GLU A 84 10.15 -3.53 -11.46
C GLU A 84 9.31 -2.32 -11.89
N LEU A 85 7.98 -2.45 -11.87
CA LEU A 85 7.08 -1.38 -12.25
C LEU A 85 7.11 -0.19 -11.28
N ALA A 86 7.28 -0.41 -9.97
CA ALA A 86 7.40 0.67 -9.01
C ALA A 86 8.67 1.50 -9.27
N LEU A 87 9.79 0.84 -9.52
CA LEU A 87 11.06 1.49 -9.89
C LEU A 87 10.93 2.24 -11.21
N GLU A 88 10.39 1.60 -12.25
CA GLU A 88 10.17 2.22 -13.56
C GLU A 88 9.32 3.48 -13.42
N ASN A 89 8.15 3.39 -12.79
CA ASN A 89 7.26 4.53 -12.61
C ASN A 89 7.90 5.68 -11.81
N CYS A 90 8.69 5.35 -10.78
CA CYS A 90 9.42 6.35 -10.01
C CYS A 90 10.51 7.04 -10.86
N ASN A 91 11.28 6.28 -11.64
CA ASN A 91 12.31 6.82 -12.53
C ASN A 91 11.70 7.66 -13.67
N GLN A 92 10.55 7.25 -14.22
CA GLN A 92 9.81 8.04 -15.21
C GLN A 92 9.37 9.41 -14.64
N GLN A 93 9.06 9.51 -13.35
CA GLN A 93 8.79 10.82 -12.73
C GLN A 93 10.05 11.69 -12.66
N LEU A 94 11.22 11.09 -12.42
CA LEU A 94 12.49 11.81 -12.42
C LEU A 94 12.84 12.32 -13.83
N LEU A 95 12.71 11.47 -14.85
CA LEU A 95 13.03 11.81 -16.24
C LEU A 95 12.13 12.91 -16.83
N LYS A 96 10.98 13.23 -16.20
CA LYS A 96 10.18 14.42 -16.55
C LYS A 96 10.84 15.74 -16.14
N LYS A 97 11.83 15.70 -15.25
CA LYS A 97 12.47 16.87 -14.64
C LYS A 97 13.99 16.91 -14.81
N TYR A 98 14.61 15.76 -14.98
CA TYR A 98 16.05 15.58 -15.10
C TYR A 98 16.37 14.87 -16.41
N ASP A 99 17.43 15.32 -17.09
CA ASP A 99 17.87 14.72 -18.35
C ASP A 99 18.45 13.31 -18.15
N GLU A 100 19.00 13.04 -16.97
CA GLU A 100 19.51 11.74 -16.56
C GLU A 100 19.23 11.45 -15.07
N VAL A 101 19.13 10.16 -14.73
CA VAL A 101 18.96 9.71 -13.34
C VAL A 101 20.33 9.32 -12.78
N SER A 102 20.93 10.20 -11.97
CA SER A 102 22.16 9.89 -11.23
C SER A 102 21.88 9.09 -9.95
N ASP A 103 22.90 8.42 -9.41
CA ASP A 103 22.82 7.66 -8.16
C ASP A 103 22.28 8.46 -6.97
N ARG A 104 22.52 9.77 -6.96
CA ARG A 104 22.04 10.69 -5.91
C ARG A 104 20.53 10.84 -5.91
N ILE A 105 19.88 10.72 -7.07
CA ILE A 105 18.43 10.89 -7.23
C ILE A 105 17.72 9.60 -7.62
N ALA A 106 18.45 8.52 -7.92
CA ALA A 106 17.90 7.24 -8.30
C ALA A 106 16.81 6.76 -7.34
N CYS A 107 15.77 6.14 -7.91
CA CYS A 107 14.74 5.49 -7.12
C CYS A 107 15.23 4.15 -6.57
N GLU A 108 14.86 3.85 -5.34
CA GLU A 108 15.08 2.57 -4.68
C GLU A 108 13.78 2.03 -4.11
N ILE A 109 13.70 0.71 -3.95
CA ILE A 109 12.61 0.07 -3.25
C ILE A 109 12.75 0.33 -1.75
N ILE A 110 11.69 0.85 -1.13
CA ILE A 110 11.65 1.12 0.31
C ILE A 110 10.71 0.18 1.06
N ASN A 111 9.73 -0.39 0.37
CA ASN A 111 8.77 -1.33 0.97
C ASN A 111 8.29 -2.35 -0.08
N VAL A 112 8.15 -3.61 0.32
CA VAL A 112 7.55 -4.69 -0.48
C VAL A 112 6.62 -5.48 0.42
N ASP A 113 5.38 -5.67 0.01
CA ASP A 113 4.39 -6.48 0.74
C ASP A 113 4.29 -6.12 2.23
N ASN A 114 4.27 -4.81 2.53
CA ASN A 114 4.25 -4.22 3.87
C ASN A 114 5.53 -4.47 4.70
N GLN A 115 6.61 -4.97 4.09
CA GLN A 115 7.92 -5.14 4.71
C GLN A 115 8.85 -4.00 4.26
N TRP A 116 9.42 -3.28 5.23
CA TRP A 116 10.37 -2.20 4.96
C TRP A 116 11.74 -2.78 4.56
N VAL A 117 12.25 -2.35 3.40
CA VAL A 117 13.51 -2.85 2.82
C VAL A 117 14.71 -2.01 3.26
N SER A 118 14.49 -0.72 3.49
CA SER A 118 15.50 0.24 3.93
C SER A 118 15.39 0.50 5.44
N LYS A 119 16.51 0.35 6.15
CA LYS A 119 16.70 0.71 7.57
C LYS A 119 17.12 2.17 7.71
#